data_AF-A0A248VXE0-F1
#
_entry.id   AF-A0A248VXE0-F1
#
_cell.length_a   1.000
_cell.length_b   1.000
_cell.length_c   1.000
_cell.angle_alpha   90.00
_cell.angle_beta   90.00
_cell.angle_gamma   90.00
#
_symmetry.space_group_name_H-M   'P 1'
#
loop_
_entity.id
_entity.type
_entity.pdbx_description
1 polymer ?
#
loop_
_entity_poly.entity_id
_entity_poly.type
_entity_poly.pdbx_seq_one_letter_code
_entity_poly.pdbx_strand_id
1 'polypeptide(L)' 'MIRRLDEICEYYARVEPSSPLPVLLKRARRLVGKSFADVLRDIAPGGLSELQVLAGPDSE' A
#
# COMPACT_ATOMS: atom_id res chain seq x y z
N MET A 1 -1.84 -13.04 5.21
CA MET A 1 -2.20 -11.80 4.47
C MET A 1 -1.90 -11.91 2.98
N ILE A 2 -0.64 -12.08 2.57
CA ILE A 2 -0.23 -12.13 1.14
C ILE A 2 -1.03 -13.15 0.31
N ARG A 3 -1.16 -14.38 0.81
CA ARG A 3 -1.96 -15.43 0.13
C ARG A 3 -3.41 -15.03 -0.15
N ARG A 4 -4.03 -14.25 0.74
CA ARG A 4 -5.41 -13.77 0.55
C ARG A 4 -5.49 -12.70 -0.54
N LEU A 5 -4.49 -11.83 -0.65
CA LEU A 5 -4.40 -10.86 -1.74
C LEU A 5 -4.23 -11.55 -3.10
N ASP A 6 -3.44 -12.62 -3.14
CA ASP A 6 -3.24 -13.42 -4.34
C ASP A 6 -4.55 -14.12 -4.77
N GLU A 7 -5.27 -14.74 -3.83
CA GLU A 7 -6.59 -15.37 -4.07
C GLU A 7 -7.62 -14.35 -4.62
N ILE A 8 -7.65 -13.12 -4.09
CA ILE A 8 -8.54 -12.07 -4.59
C ILE A 8 -8.13 -11.61 -6.00
N CYS A 9 -6.83 -11.47 -6.28
CA CYS A 9 -6.36 -11.12 -7.61
C CYS A 9 -6.76 -12.18 -8.65
N GLU A 10 -6.66 -13.47 -8.30
CA GLU A 10 -7.09 -14.59 -9.15
C GLU A 10 -8.60 -14.59 -9.38
N TYR A 11 -9.40 -14.24 -8.36
CA TYR A 11 -10.84 -14.09 -8.50
C TYR A 11 -11.19 -13.04 -9.56
N TYR A 12 -10.62 -11.83 -9.45
CA TYR A 12 -10.88 -10.75 -10.40
C TYR A 12 -10.36 -11.08 -11.81
N ALA A 13 -9.23 -11.77 -11.93
CA ALA A 13 -8.74 -12.22 -13.23
C ALA A 13 -9.72 -13.16 -13.96
N ARG A 14 -10.57 -13.89 -13.24
CA ARG A 14 -11.60 -14.78 -13.81
C ARG A 14 -12.94 -14.08 -14.01
N VAL A 15 -13.37 -13.28 -13.04
CA VAL A 15 -14.74 -12.73 -12.99
C VAL A 15 -14.85 -11.38 -13.69
N GLU A 16 -13.83 -10.52 -13.56
CA GLU A 16 -13.84 -9.17 -14.13
C GLU A 16 -12.42 -8.78 -14.56
N PRO A 17 -11.92 -9.33 -15.69
CA PRO A 17 -10.54 -9.12 -16.14
C PRO A 17 -10.18 -7.65 -16.37
N SER A 18 -11.18 -6.84 -16.74
CA SER A 18 -11.06 -5.39 -16.99
C SER A 18 -11.01 -4.56 -15.70
N SER A 19 -11.20 -5.18 -14.53
CA SER A 19 -11.21 -4.49 -13.25
C SER A 19 -9.84 -3.86 -12.96
N PRO A 20 -9.78 -2.64 -12.42
CA PRO A 20 -8.53 -2.03 -11.98
C PRO A 20 -8.01 -2.61 -10.66
N LEU A 21 -8.85 -3.36 -9.92
CA LEU A 21 -8.54 -3.83 -8.57
C LEU A 21 -7.31 -4.75 -8.49
N PRO A 22 -7.09 -5.74 -9.38
CA PRO A 22 -5.87 -6.54 -9.37
C PRO A 22 -4.58 -5.73 -9.42
N VAL A 23 -4.56 -4.61 -10.15
CA VAL A 23 -3.38 -3.73 -10.24
C VAL A 23 -3.12 -3.06 -8.89
N LEU A 24 -4.16 -2.54 -8.24
CA LEU A 24 -4.07 -1.90 -6.92
C LEU A 24 -3.70 -2.91 -5.83
N LEU A 25 -4.28 -4.11 -5.86
CA LEU A 25 -4.01 -5.18 -4.90
C LEU A 25 -2.56 -5.70 -5.02
N LYS A 26 -2.03 -5.82 -6.25
CA LYS A 26 -0.61 -6.14 -6.47
C LYS A 26 0.32 -5.06 -5.91
N ARG A 27 -0.06 -3.79 -5.97
CA ARG A 27 0.67 -2.70 -5.30
C ARG A 27 0.60 -2.85 -3.78
N ALA A 28 -0.60 -3.04 -3.22
CA ALA A 28 -0.80 -3.26 -1.79
C ALA A 28 0.01 -4.47 -1.26
N ARG A 29 0.10 -5.55 -2.03
CA ARG A 29 0.94 -6.73 -1.72
C ARG A 29 2.40 -6.37 -1.48
N ARG A 30 2.96 -5.40 -2.21
CA ARG A 30 4.35 -4.92 -2.04
C ARG A 30 4.55 -4.07 -0.79
N LEU A 31 3.46 -3.57 -0.20
CA LEU A 31 3.49 -2.75 1.02
C LEU A 31 3.35 -3.61 2.29
N VAL A 32 2.96 -4.89 2.16
CA VAL A 32 2.84 -5.80 3.30
C VAL A 32 4.21 -5.96 3.96
N GLY A 33 4.29 -5.62 5.25
CA GLY A 33 5.53 -5.70 6.03
C GLY A 33 6.39 -4.44 5.98
N LYS A 34 6.04 -3.42 5.18
CA LYS A 34 6.66 -2.09 5.25
C LYS A 34 6.07 -1.28 6.39
N SER A 35 6.88 -0.44 7.03
CA SER A 35 6.38 0.56 7.97
C SER A 35 5.56 1.62 7.22
N PHE A 36 4.64 2.29 7.91
CA PHE A 36 3.84 3.36 7.30
C PHE A 36 4.74 4.48 6.71
N ALA A 37 5.84 4.82 7.39
CA ALA A 37 6.82 5.78 6.89
C ALA A 37 7.51 5.32 5.60
N ASP A 38 7.86 4.03 5.49
CA ASP A 38 8.45 3.48 4.25
C ASP A 38 7.45 3.47 3.09
N VAL A 39 6.17 3.22 3.38
CA VAL A 39 5.10 3.32 2.39
C VAL A 39 4.92 4.76 1.93
N LEU A 40 4.91 5.72 2.87
CA LEU A 40 4.75 7.14 2.54
C LEU A 40 5.90 7.64 1.67
N ARG A 41 7.14 7.20 1.95
CA ARG A 41 8.33 7.51 1.13
C ARG A 41 8.19 7.01 -0.31
N ASP A 42 7.57 5.85 -0.50
CA ASP A 42 7.39 5.19 -1.81
C ASP A 42 6.26 5.82 -2.64
N ILE A 43 5.20 6.32 -1.98
CA ILE A 43 3.96 6.78 -2.63
C ILE A 43 3.90 8.31 -2.77
N ALA A 44 4.39 9.05 -1.78
CA ALA A 44 4.33 10.50 -1.71
C ALA A 44 5.59 11.04 -1.00
N PRO A 45 6.72 11.17 -1.71
CA PRO A 45 7.97 11.61 -1.09
C PRO A 45 7.86 12.95 -0.36
N GLY A 46 6.99 13.87 -0.84
CA GLY A 46 6.69 15.14 -0.17
C GLY A 46 5.73 15.04 1.02
N GLY A 47 4.96 13.95 1.14
CA GLY A 47 4.03 13.71 2.25
C GLY A 47 4.73 13.35 3.55
N LEU A 48 6.01 12.92 3.51
CA LEU A 48 6.81 12.69 4.72
C LEU A 48 6.98 13.98 5.53
N SER A 49 7.17 15.10 4.85
CA SER A 49 7.28 16.42 5.47
C SER A 49 5.98 16.79 6.20
N GLU A 50 4.82 16.57 5.57
CA GLU A 50 3.51 16.77 6.20
C GLU A 50 3.29 15.82 7.37
N LEU A 51 3.72 14.56 7.25
CA LEU A 51 3.63 13.58 8.34
C LEU A 51 4.47 14.00 9.55
N GLN A 52 5.66 14.54 9.32
CA GLN A 52 6.58 14.96 10.38
C GLN A 52 6.06 16.20 11.11
N VAL A 53 5.35 17.09 10.41
CA VAL A 53 4.60 18.20 11.01
C VAL A 53 3.43 17.71 11.85
N LEU A 54 2.70 16.68 11.37
CA LEU A 54 1.54 16.10 12.08
C LEU A 54 1.92 15.22 13.28
N ALA A 55 3.02 14.47 13.18
CA ALA A 55 3.49 13.55 14.22
C ALA A 55 4.06 14.30 15.44
N GLY A 56 4.42 15.58 15.27
CA GLY A 56 5.15 16.35 16.27
C GLY A 56 6.62 15.93 16.36
N PRO A 57 7.46 16.72 17.07
CA PRO A 57 8.84 16.33 17.34
C PRO A 57 8.86 15.02 18.14
N ASP A 58 9.83 14.14 17.85
CA ASP A 58 10.06 12.92 18.62
C ASP A 58 10.09 13.28 20.10
N SER A 59 9.09 12.82 20.84
CA SER A 59 9.07 12.97 22.29
C SER A 59 10.07 11.95 22.83
N GLU A 60 11.19 12.46 23.38
CA GLU A 60 12.20 11.70 24.11
C GLU A 60 11.60 10.75 25.16
#